data_AF-A0A9D2UYK4-F1
#
_entry.id   AF-A0A9D2UYK4-F1
#
_cell.length_a   1.000
_cell.length_b   1.000
_cell.length_c   1.000
_cell.angle_alpha   90.00
_cell.angle_beta   90.00
_cell.angle_gamma   90.00
#
_symmetry.space_group_name_H-M   'P 1'
#
loop_
_entity.id
_entity.type
_entity.pdbx_description
1 polymer ?
#
loop_
_entity_poly.entity_id
_entity_poly.type
_entity_poly.pdbx_seq_one_letter_code
_entity_poly.pdbx_strand_id
1 'polypeptide(L)'
;NTEWEREGGMVTGNREMVIMYQKIVDSLYESKDDQDIVKGIGEKLGISAEELYPYDRKQQLFNMAAGTIVAKETGVSSSGMANPFTDDGSQNADSDYELLLTITQEDIDRWGVEGQPQEGRIPISQLEETGVYQIERSKGDNYGFIAFEDFVKDPEANPRPYSESGKLEAYSKALADKVNGMGYENSDIKPIPTFIQPLNGHEDTYSDFEKGTKGDYPFQVVTMHYMGRSHTTFGNIAQLQEAFVSPVMINTVDANDLGIESGDTVMLTSKYGKTLRTAVVTNRIIPECIGLTHGSWSDYDEENGIDYGGSDNILFGNDVAGQGTSGFNTLIVKVEKIDTELVPDCDKPRRIIEL
;
A
#
# COMPACT_ATOMS: atom_id res chain seq x y z
N ASN A 1 -7.70 18.82 -0.14
CA ASN A 1 -6.61 19.24 0.74
C ASN A 1 -5.57 18.15 0.84
N THR A 2 -4.30 18.50 1.00
CA THR A 2 -3.25 17.59 1.46
C THR A 2 -3.25 17.51 2.99
N GLU A 3 -2.55 16.54 3.58
CA GLU A 3 -2.44 16.43 5.05
C GLU A 3 -1.83 17.68 5.71
N TRP A 4 -1.02 18.45 4.97
CA TRP A 4 -0.42 19.70 5.45
C TRP A 4 -1.41 20.86 5.58
N GLU A 5 -2.58 20.76 4.92
CA GLU A 5 -3.61 21.79 4.84
C GLU A 5 -4.79 21.51 5.78
N ARG A 6 -4.88 20.30 6.33
CA ARG A 6 -5.94 19.85 7.24
C ARG A 6 -5.66 20.29 8.67
N GLU A 7 -6.70 20.33 9.50
CA GLU A 7 -6.65 20.73 10.92
C GLU A 7 -5.58 19.94 11.73
N GLY A 8 -5.31 18.70 11.33
CA GLY A 8 -4.31 17.81 11.89
C GLY A 8 -4.80 16.37 11.87
N GLY A 9 -4.04 15.47 12.48
CA GLY A 9 -4.42 14.07 12.56
C GLY A 9 -3.48 13.23 13.40
N MET A 10 -3.88 11.98 13.59
CA MET A 10 -3.12 10.96 14.31
C MET A 10 -2.76 9.85 13.32
N VAL A 11 -1.48 9.49 13.26
CA VAL A 11 -1.00 8.35 12.46
C VAL A 11 -0.06 7.49 13.30
N THR A 12 0.10 6.24 12.90
CA THR A 12 1.04 5.32 13.54
C THR A 12 2.26 5.13 12.63
N GLY A 13 3.45 5.15 13.23
CA GLY A 13 4.68 4.75 12.55
C GLY A 13 4.83 3.23 12.58
N ASN A 14 5.66 2.75 13.50
CA ASN A 14 5.68 1.34 13.89
C ASN A 14 4.58 1.04 14.93
N ARG A 15 4.45 -0.22 15.37
CA ARG A 15 3.42 -0.66 16.33
C ARG A 15 3.50 0.02 17.72
N GLU A 16 4.57 0.72 18.00
CA GLU A 16 4.90 1.30 19.31
C GLU A 16 4.98 2.84 19.24
N MET A 17 4.55 3.43 18.12
CA MET A 17 4.65 4.85 17.82
C MET A 17 3.30 5.43 17.43
N VAL A 18 2.97 6.58 18.00
CA VAL A 18 1.92 7.46 17.50
C VAL A 18 2.51 8.83 17.18
N ILE A 19 2.06 9.40 16.07
CA ILE A 19 2.46 10.72 15.58
C ILE A 19 1.20 11.57 15.51
N MET A 20 1.27 12.74 16.12
CA MET A 20 0.28 13.79 16.00
C MET A 20 0.82 14.85 15.05
N TYR A 21 0.19 15.00 13.88
CA TYR A 21 0.55 16.07 12.95
C TYR A 21 -0.48 17.20 13.05
N GLN A 22 -0.01 18.42 12.81
CA GLN A 22 -0.81 19.64 12.87
C GLN A 22 -0.82 20.31 11.50
N LYS A 23 -1.82 21.18 11.29
CA LYS A 23 -1.90 22.04 10.12
C LYS A 23 -0.62 22.85 9.94
N ILE A 24 -0.04 22.84 8.74
CA ILE A 24 1.19 23.59 8.43
C ILE A 24 0.88 24.82 7.57
N VAL A 25 -0.02 24.69 6.61
CA VAL A 25 -0.40 25.78 5.69
C VAL A 25 -1.91 25.83 5.53
N ASP A 26 -2.43 26.97 5.07
CA ASP A 26 -3.81 27.06 4.61
C ASP A 26 -4.01 26.30 3.29
N SER A 27 -5.26 25.91 3.01
CA SER A 27 -5.64 25.29 1.73
C SER A 27 -5.09 26.08 0.56
N LEU A 28 -4.35 25.40 -0.32
CA LEU A 28 -3.91 26.00 -1.56
C LEU A 28 -5.06 25.98 -2.57
N TYR A 29 -5.16 27.06 -3.34
CA TYR A 29 -6.18 27.24 -4.39
C TYR A 29 -7.62 27.13 -3.84
N GLU A 30 -8.52 26.49 -4.60
CA GLU A 30 -9.90 26.19 -4.18
C GLU A 30 -10.03 24.78 -3.58
N SER A 31 -8.91 24.17 -3.16
CA SER A 31 -8.95 22.85 -2.55
C SER A 31 -9.73 22.88 -1.24
N LYS A 32 -10.48 21.80 -1.00
CA LYS A 32 -11.26 21.61 0.23
C LYS A 32 -10.89 20.29 0.87
N ASP A 33 -11.18 20.17 2.17
CA ASP A 33 -11.11 18.90 2.85
C ASP A 33 -12.19 17.94 2.33
N ASP A 34 -11.89 16.64 2.30
CA ASP A 34 -12.81 15.61 1.84
C ASP A 34 -14.14 15.63 2.61
N GLN A 35 -14.11 15.95 3.90
CA GLN A 35 -15.33 16.10 4.71
C GLN A 35 -16.23 17.21 4.18
N ASP A 36 -15.66 18.36 3.80
CA ASP A 36 -16.43 19.49 3.27
C ASP A 36 -17.02 19.17 1.88
N ILE A 37 -16.27 18.43 1.05
CA ILE A 37 -16.75 17.96 -0.25
C ILE A 37 -17.94 17.01 -0.05
N VAL A 38 -17.81 16.03 0.85
CA VAL A 38 -18.88 15.05 1.12
C VAL A 38 -20.11 15.72 1.73
N LYS A 39 -19.94 16.67 2.66
CA LYS A 39 -21.05 17.48 3.19
C LYS A 39 -21.79 18.22 2.08
N GLY A 40 -21.06 18.91 1.20
CA GLY A 40 -21.66 19.65 0.09
C GLY A 40 -22.38 18.75 -0.94
N ILE A 41 -21.91 17.51 -1.15
CA ILE A 41 -22.62 16.50 -1.95
C ILE A 41 -23.88 16.03 -1.20
N GLY A 42 -23.76 15.74 0.09
CA GLY A 42 -24.86 15.31 0.96
C GLY A 42 -26.02 16.29 0.97
N GLU A 43 -25.73 17.57 1.14
CA GLU A 43 -26.74 18.64 1.11
C GLU A 43 -27.51 18.65 -0.22
N LYS A 44 -26.82 18.46 -1.35
CA LYS A 44 -27.46 18.35 -2.67
C LYS A 44 -28.30 17.08 -2.84
N LEU A 45 -28.02 16.05 -2.07
CA LEU A 45 -28.79 14.80 -2.01
C LEU A 45 -29.89 14.83 -0.94
N GLY A 46 -30.04 15.92 -0.19
CA GLY A 46 -31.03 16.06 0.88
C GLY A 46 -30.64 15.36 2.19
N ILE A 47 -29.36 15.07 2.39
CA ILE A 47 -28.80 14.52 3.63
C ILE A 47 -28.11 15.68 4.37
N SER A 48 -28.40 15.86 5.66
CA SER A 48 -27.80 16.96 6.42
C SER A 48 -26.31 16.71 6.69
N ALA A 49 -25.54 17.79 6.81
CA ALA A 49 -24.11 17.71 7.09
C ALA A 49 -23.82 17.06 8.45
N GLU A 50 -24.69 17.30 9.43
CA GLU A 50 -24.63 16.76 10.79
C GLU A 50 -24.90 15.25 10.84
N GLU A 51 -25.80 14.74 9.98
CA GLU A 51 -26.04 13.29 9.85
C GLU A 51 -24.83 12.56 9.25
N LEU A 52 -24.13 13.19 8.30
CA LEU A 52 -22.93 12.59 7.68
C LEU A 52 -21.71 12.70 8.59
N TYR A 53 -21.53 13.85 9.21
CA TYR A 53 -20.40 14.14 10.08
C TYR A 53 -20.86 14.90 11.31
N PRO A 54 -21.16 14.20 12.41
CA PRO A 54 -21.64 14.81 13.65
C PRO A 54 -20.59 15.69 14.35
N TYR A 55 -19.31 15.54 13.97
CA TYR A 55 -18.18 16.29 14.53
C TYR A 55 -17.41 17.02 13.43
N ASP A 56 -16.96 18.24 13.72
CA ASP A 56 -16.00 18.93 12.87
C ASP A 56 -14.60 18.31 12.97
N ARG A 57 -13.66 18.76 12.13
CA ARG A 57 -12.29 18.20 12.09
C ARG A 57 -11.52 18.40 13.38
N LYS A 58 -11.75 19.51 14.08
CA LYS A 58 -11.05 19.83 15.33
C LYS A 58 -11.53 18.90 16.45
N GLN A 59 -12.83 18.69 16.56
CA GLN A 59 -13.43 17.74 17.48
C GLN A 59 -13.02 16.29 17.15
N GLN A 60 -12.96 15.91 15.87
CA GLN A 60 -12.47 14.59 15.46
C GLN A 60 -11.02 14.37 15.88
N LEU A 61 -10.14 15.36 15.66
CA LEU A 61 -8.74 15.30 16.08
C LEU A 61 -8.63 15.14 17.59
N PHE A 62 -9.38 15.94 18.35
CA PHE A 62 -9.41 15.83 19.80
C PHE A 62 -9.89 14.45 20.26
N ASN A 63 -10.97 13.92 19.66
CA ASN A 63 -11.49 12.60 19.99
C ASN A 63 -10.48 11.48 19.68
N MET A 64 -9.74 11.59 18.56
CA MET A 64 -8.66 10.66 18.23
C MET A 64 -7.54 10.72 19.27
N ALA A 65 -7.13 11.93 19.68
CA ALA A 65 -6.12 12.11 20.72
C ALA A 65 -6.59 11.53 22.06
N ALA A 66 -7.79 11.89 22.51
CA ALA A 66 -8.38 11.40 23.75
C ALA A 66 -8.52 9.87 23.79
N GLY A 67 -8.91 9.25 22.67
CA GLY A 67 -9.03 7.80 22.53
C GLY A 67 -7.70 7.08 22.26
N THR A 68 -6.56 7.78 22.22
CA THR A 68 -5.27 7.14 21.96
C THR A 68 -4.84 6.31 23.16
N ILE A 69 -4.45 5.07 22.90
CA ILE A 69 -4.01 4.10 23.92
C ILE A 69 -2.56 3.68 23.72
N VAL A 70 -1.94 3.19 24.79
CA VAL A 70 -0.57 2.69 24.84
C VAL A 70 -0.51 1.40 25.66
N ALA A 71 0.34 0.46 25.27
CA ALA A 71 0.54 -0.76 26.04
C ALA A 71 1.10 -0.45 27.44
N LYS A 72 0.50 -1.02 28.49
CA LYS A 72 0.96 -0.92 29.88
C LYS A 72 2.38 -1.47 30.04
N GLU A 73 3.13 -1.01 31.04
CA GLU A 73 4.49 -1.52 31.32
C GLU A 73 4.53 -3.01 31.69
N THR A 74 3.40 -3.56 32.12
CA THR A 74 3.20 -4.99 32.36
C THR A 74 3.25 -5.82 31.07
N GLY A 75 3.22 -5.19 29.90
CA GLY A 75 3.22 -5.85 28.60
C GLY A 75 1.82 -6.12 28.06
N VAL A 76 1.78 -6.81 26.91
CA VAL A 76 0.54 -7.21 26.24
C VAL A 76 0.40 -8.73 26.32
N SER A 77 -0.74 -9.20 26.81
CA SER A 77 -1.06 -10.61 26.88
C SER A 77 -1.22 -11.20 25.47
N SER A 78 -0.94 -12.49 25.38
CA SER A 78 -1.04 -13.27 24.15
C SER A 78 -2.48 -13.60 23.75
N SER A 79 -3.45 -13.45 24.67
CA SER A 79 -4.88 -13.73 24.49
C SER A 79 -5.63 -12.74 23.58
N GLY A 80 -4.93 -11.78 22.99
CA GLY A 80 -5.52 -10.76 22.13
C GLY A 80 -5.96 -9.53 22.93
N MET A 81 -6.04 -8.40 22.24
CA MET A 81 -6.44 -7.12 22.81
C MET A 81 -7.82 -7.26 23.45
N ALA A 82 -7.90 -7.41 24.78
CA ALA A 82 -9.15 -7.12 25.48
C ALA A 82 -9.57 -5.71 25.06
N ASN A 83 -10.84 -5.55 24.65
CA ASN A 83 -11.36 -4.28 24.14
C ASN A 83 -10.87 -3.17 25.08
N PRO A 84 -10.06 -2.21 24.60
CA PRO A 84 -9.46 -1.18 25.46
C PRO A 84 -10.53 -0.28 26.09
N PHE A 85 -11.76 -0.33 25.56
CA PHE A 85 -12.91 0.39 26.07
C PHE A 85 -14.05 -0.57 26.43
N THR A 86 -14.84 -0.20 27.43
CA THR A 86 -16.11 -0.86 27.76
C THR A 86 -17.22 -0.37 26.81
N ASP A 87 -18.38 -1.02 26.82
CA ASP A 87 -19.51 -0.67 25.93
C ASP A 87 -20.04 0.77 26.16
N ASP A 88 -19.79 1.35 27.34
CA ASP A 88 -20.11 2.73 27.68
C ASP A 88 -19.01 3.74 27.30
N GLY A 89 -17.93 3.27 26.65
CA GLY A 89 -16.80 4.08 26.20
C GLY A 89 -15.76 4.40 27.26
N SER A 90 -15.91 3.90 28.50
CA SER A 90 -14.88 4.08 29.54
C SER A 90 -13.68 3.15 29.31
N GLN A 91 -12.53 3.47 29.91
CA GLN A 91 -11.34 2.63 29.79
C GLN A 91 -11.55 1.29 30.50
N ASN A 92 -11.28 0.20 29.79
CA ASN A 92 -11.33 -1.14 30.37
C ASN A 92 -10.09 -1.38 31.26
N ALA A 93 -10.32 -1.49 32.57
CA ALA A 93 -9.26 -1.71 33.56
C ALA A 93 -8.49 -3.03 33.35
N ASP A 94 -9.17 -4.04 32.80
CA ASP A 94 -8.62 -5.37 32.51
C ASP A 94 -7.86 -5.42 31.17
N SER A 95 -7.83 -4.31 30.42
CA SER A 95 -7.05 -4.23 29.19
C SER A 95 -5.55 -4.15 29.48
N ASP A 96 -4.74 -4.73 28.59
CA ASP A 96 -3.28 -4.55 28.58
C ASP A 96 -2.86 -3.16 28.08
N TYR A 97 -3.82 -2.33 27.71
CA TYR A 97 -3.62 -0.97 27.24
C TYR A 97 -4.17 0.04 28.25
N GLU A 98 -3.59 1.23 28.22
CA GLU A 98 -4.08 2.39 28.95
C GLU A 98 -4.17 3.63 28.08
N LEU A 99 -4.96 4.61 28.52
CA LEU A 99 -5.02 5.92 27.86
C LEU A 99 -3.62 6.53 27.82
N LEU A 100 -3.20 6.98 26.63
CA LEU A 100 -1.92 7.65 26.48
C LEU A 100 -1.96 9.05 27.09
N LEU A 101 -3.08 9.76 26.93
CA LEU A 101 -3.15 11.19 27.22
C LEU A 101 -3.95 11.49 28.49
N THR A 102 -3.31 12.21 29.41
CA THR A 102 -3.98 13.02 30.43
C THR A 102 -4.51 14.29 29.75
N ILE A 103 -5.79 14.57 29.93
CA ILE A 103 -6.48 15.74 29.40
C ILE A 103 -7.20 16.43 30.54
N THR A 104 -6.97 17.73 30.71
CA THR A 104 -7.62 18.54 31.73
C THR A 104 -8.80 19.33 31.17
N GLN A 105 -9.64 19.90 32.04
CA GLN A 105 -10.68 20.83 31.59
C GLN A 105 -10.09 22.07 30.89
N GLU A 106 -8.92 22.53 31.34
CA GLU A 106 -8.21 23.65 30.71
C GLU A 106 -7.77 23.29 29.26
N ASP A 107 -7.36 22.05 29.02
CA ASP A 107 -7.05 21.58 27.66
C ASP A 107 -8.28 21.57 26.76
N ILE A 108 -9.41 21.06 27.28
CA ILE A 108 -10.69 21.03 26.54
C ILE A 108 -11.14 22.45 26.19
N ASP A 109 -11.09 23.37 27.17
CA ASP A 109 -11.45 24.76 26.98
C ASP A 109 -10.50 25.47 25.99
N ARG A 110 -9.19 25.18 26.06
CA ARG A 110 -8.17 25.68 25.12
C ARG A 110 -8.42 25.21 23.70
N TRP A 111 -8.82 23.95 23.54
CA TRP A 111 -9.20 23.38 22.25
C TRP A 111 -10.57 23.89 21.78
N GLY A 112 -11.45 24.35 22.67
CA GLY A 112 -12.79 24.79 22.31
C GLY A 112 -13.62 23.64 21.70
N VAL A 113 -13.48 22.46 22.28
CA VAL A 113 -14.12 21.20 21.87
C VAL A 113 -14.94 20.63 23.03
N GLU A 114 -15.79 19.67 22.74
CA GLU A 114 -16.48 18.87 23.75
C GLU A 114 -15.62 17.68 24.19
N GLY A 115 -15.58 17.41 25.48
CA GLY A 115 -14.77 16.33 26.04
C GLY A 115 -14.97 16.21 27.55
N GLN A 116 -14.30 15.25 28.16
CA GLN A 116 -14.23 15.11 29.61
C GLN A 116 -12.77 14.98 30.03
N PRO A 117 -12.39 15.52 31.20
CA PRO A 117 -11.07 15.29 31.75
C PRO A 117 -10.79 13.80 31.92
N GLN A 118 -9.58 13.37 31.59
CA GLN A 118 -9.13 11.99 31.73
C GLN A 118 -7.68 11.93 32.21
N GLU A 119 -7.33 10.81 32.83
CA GLU A 119 -5.97 10.51 33.24
C GLU A 119 -5.35 9.50 32.26
N GLY A 120 -4.11 9.75 31.87
CA GLY A 120 -3.33 8.90 30.98
C GLY A 120 -1.83 9.09 31.21
N ARG A 121 -1.00 8.37 30.47
CA ARG A 121 0.45 8.28 30.73
C ARG A 121 1.21 9.62 30.64
N ILE A 122 0.87 10.46 29.67
CA ILE A 122 1.52 11.77 29.45
C ILE A 122 0.46 12.86 29.30
N PRO A 123 0.73 14.13 29.63
CA PRO A 123 -0.20 15.22 29.31
C PRO A 123 -0.32 15.41 27.80
N ILE A 124 -1.51 15.78 27.30
CA ILE A 124 -1.74 16.08 25.87
C ILE A 124 -0.75 17.13 25.33
N SER A 125 -0.40 18.12 26.15
CA SER A 125 0.57 19.16 25.80
C SER A 125 1.95 18.60 25.44
N GLN A 126 2.38 17.49 26.05
CA GLN A 126 3.64 16.85 25.70
C GLN A 126 3.58 16.26 24.29
N LEU A 127 2.49 15.58 23.92
CA LEU A 127 2.34 15.02 22.57
C LEU A 127 2.22 16.14 21.52
N GLU A 128 1.53 17.23 21.83
CA GLU A 128 1.44 18.40 20.96
C GLU A 128 2.82 19.04 20.72
N GLU A 129 3.66 19.12 21.75
CA GLU A 129 5.00 19.71 21.67
C GLU A 129 5.97 18.80 20.90
N THR A 130 5.96 17.50 21.19
CA THR A 130 6.90 16.56 20.54
C THR A 130 6.43 16.11 19.16
N GLY A 131 5.13 16.15 18.89
CA GLY A 131 4.48 15.60 17.69
C GLY A 131 4.53 14.07 17.60
N VAL A 132 5.18 13.39 18.54
CA VAL A 132 5.38 11.94 18.53
C VAL A 132 5.52 11.39 19.95
N TYR A 133 4.92 10.23 20.18
CA TYR A 133 5.19 9.38 21.32
C TYR A 133 5.63 8.00 20.83
N GLN A 134 6.72 7.50 21.40
CA GLN A 134 7.28 6.18 21.12
C GLN A 134 7.52 5.48 22.46
N ILE A 135 7.10 4.23 22.59
CA ILE A 135 7.44 3.41 23.76
C ILE A 135 8.96 3.24 23.80
N GLU A 136 9.56 3.57 24.95
CA GLU A 136 10.98 3.30 25.19
C GLU A 136 11.22 1.79 25.28
N ARG A 137 12.17 1.30 24.49
CA ARG A 137 12.52 -0.13 24.41
C ARG A 137 13.80 -0.44 25.15
N SER A 138 13.79 -1.55 25.88
CA SER A 138 14.97 -2.05 26.56
C SER A 138 15.05 -3.57 26.46
N LYS A 139 16.26 -4.12 26.57
CA LYS A 139 16.44 -5.56 26.51
C LYS A 139 15.72 -6.22 27.69
N GLY A 140 14.72 -7.05 27.39
CA GLY A 140 13.94 -7.77 28.39
C GLY A 140 12.69 -7.02 28.88
N ASP A 141 12.27 -5.96 28.17
CA ASP A 141 10.95 -5.37 28.41
C ASP A 141 9.80 -6.35 28.13
N ASN A 142 8.63 -6.03 28.67
CA ASN A 142 7.43 -6.84 28.53
C ASN A 142 6.67 -6.59 27.22
N TYR A 143 7.27 -5.86 26.27
CA TYR A 143 6.66 -5.53 24.97
C TYR A 143 7.03 -6.54 23.87
N GLY A 144 7.80 -7.57 24.20
CA GLY A 144 8.11 -8.67 23.28
C GLY A 144 6.88 -9.53 22.99
N PHE A 145 6.63 -9.80 21.71
CA PHE A 145 5.58 -10.71 21.26
C PHE A 145 6.17 -11.82 20.38
N ILE A 146 5.94 -13.08 20.76
CA ILE A 146 6.32 -14.25 19.97
C ILE A 146 5.07 -14.76 19.24
N ALA A 147 5.04 -14.56 17.93
CA ALA A 147 3.92 -15.01 17.11
C ALA A 147 3.69 -16.53 17.27
N PHE A 148 2.43 -16.91 17.52
CA PHE A 148 1.97 -18.29 17.68
C PHE A 148 2.49 -19.04 18.92
N GLU A 149 3.14 -18.39 19.88
CA GLU A 149 3.70 -19.06 21.06
C GLU A 149 2.66 -19.89 21.82
N ASP A 150 1.50 -19.31 22.12
CA ASP A 150 0.43 -20.00 22.85
C ASP A 150 -0.15 -21.18 22.09
N PHE A 151 -0.33 -21.05 20.77
CA PHE A 151 -0.75 -22.16 19.93
C PHE A 151 0.28 -23.30 19.91
N VAL A 152 1.58 -22.98 19.91
CA VAL A 152 2.64 -24.00 19.96
C VAL A 152 2.70 -24.66 21.34
N LYS A 153 2.49 -23.90 22.41
CA LYS A 153 2.46 -24.43 23.79
C LYS A 153 1.25 -25.30 24.07
N ASP A 154 0.07 -24.86 23.65
CA ASP A 154 -1.21 -25.54 23.86
C ASP A 154 -2.18 -25.26 22.70
N PRO A 155 -2.14 -26.08 21.62
CA PRO A 155 -3.00 -25.89 20.46
C PRO A 155 -4.47 -26.25 20.70
N GLU A 156 -4.78 -27.03 21.75
CA GLU A 156 -6.16 -27.38 22.10
C GLU A 156 -6.84 -26.22 22.82
N ALA A 157 -6.13 -25.56 23.73
CA ALA A 157 -6.62 -24.35 24.40
C ALA A 157 -6.61 -23.11 23.49
N ASN A 158 -5.71 -23.06 22.50
CA ASN A 158 -5.51 -21.90 21.63
C ASN A 158 -5.69 -22.23 20.13
N PRO A 159 -6.83 -22.79 19.70
CA PRO A 159 -7.02 -23.25 18.33
C PRO A 159 -6.97 -22.09 17.32
N ARG A 160 -6.59 -22.39 16.07
CA ARG A 160 -6.61 -21.40 14.98
C ARG A 160 -8.06 -21.07 14.59
N PRO A 161 -8.55 -19.83 14.84
CA PRO A 161 -9.98 -19.53 14.79
C PRO A 161 -10.57 -19.56 13.37
N TYR A 162 -9.72 -19.38 12.35
CA TYR A 162 -10.12 -19.38 10.95
C TYR A 162 -9.83 -20.69 10.22
N SER A 163 -9.49 -21.75 10.96
CA SER A 163 -9.32 -23.10 10.42
C SER A 163 -10.45 -24.00 10.90
N GLU A 164 -10.93 -24.91 10.07
CA GLU A 164 -11.98 -25.85 10.46
C GLU A 164 -11.47 -26.85 11.50
N SER A 165 -10.18 -27.20 11.40
CA SER A 165 -9.53 -28.16 12.30
C SER A 165 -9.00 -27.58 13.61
N GLY A 166 -9.00 -26.25 13.77
CA GLY A 166 -8.29 -25.55 14.84
C GLY A 166 -6.76 -25.57 14.70
N LYS A 167 -6.21 -26.03 13.57
CA LYS A 167 -4.77 -26.22 13.34
C LYS A 167 -4.25 -25.34 12.20
N LEU A 168 -2.94 -25.39 11.97
CA LEU A 168 -2.35 -24.92 10.71
C LEU A 168 -2.61 -25.97 9.62
N GLU A 169 -3.42 -25.63 8.64
CA GLU A 169 -3.95 -26.57 7.65
C GLU A 169 -3.02 -26.73 6.43
N ALA A 170 -2.24 -27.82 6.40
CA ALA A 170 -1.60 -28.28 5.17
C ALA A 170 -2.61 -28.88 4.16
N TYR A 171 -3.77 -29.32 4.65
CA TYR A 171 -4.93 -29.71 3.87
C TYR A 171 -6.11 -28.83 4.28
N SER A 172 -6.62 -27.98 3.38
CA SER A 172 -7.76 -27.09 3.63
C SER A 172 -8.85 -27.28 2.57
N LYS A 173 -9.89 -28.04 2.93
CA LYS A 173 -11.04 -28.27 2.04
C LYS A 173 -11.85 -26.99 1.86
N ALA A 174 -12.10 -26.25 2.93
CA ALA A 174 -12.84 -24.98 2.89
C ALA A 174 -12.24 -23.98 1.91
N LEU A 175 -10.91 -23.83 1.90
CA LEU A 175 -10.24 -22.92 0.96
C LEU A 175 -10.38 -23.40 -0.49
N ALA A 176 -10.16 -24.69 -0.76
CA ALA A 176 -10.33 -25.26 -2.08
C ALA A 176 -11.78 -25.10 -2.59
N ASP A 177 -12.77 -25.44 -1.78
CA ASP A 177 -14.19 -25.27 -2.11
C ASP A 177 -14.53 -23.79 -2.39
N LYS A 178 -14.01 -22.86 -1.57
CA LYS A 178 -14.20 -21.42 -1.77
C LYS A 178 -13.65 -20.95 -3.10
N VAL A 179 -12.41 -21.29 -3.43
CA VAL A 179 -11.76 -20.85 -4.67
C VAL A 179 -12.43 -21.50 -5.89
N ASN A 180 -12.71 -22.81 -5.84
CA ASN A 180 -13.42 -23.52 -6.91
C ASN A 180 -14.82 -22.95 -7.14
N GLY A 181 -15.52 -22.57 -6.07
CA GLY A 181 -16.85 -21.96 -6.14
C GLY A 181 -16.87 -20.57 -6.79
N MET A 182 -15.73 -19.87 -6.87
CA MET A 182 -15.63 -18.58 -7.56
C MET A 182 -15.54 -18.74 -9.09
N GLY A 183 -15.07 -19.88 -9.59
CA GLY A 183 -15.06 -20.20 -11.02
C GLY A 183 -14.04 -19.41 -11.86
N TYR A 184 -13.00 -18.84 -11.25
CA TYR A 184 -11.92 -18.14 -11.96
C TYR A 184 -10.78 -19.05 -12.41
N GLU A 185 -10.73 -20.29 -11.93
CA GLU A 185 -9.65 -21.22 -12.20
C GLU A 185 -9.98 -22.14 -13.36
N ASN A 186 -8.98 -22.42 -14.20
CA ASN A 186 -9.13 -23.34 -15.35
C ASN A 186 -9.15 -24.81 -14.94
N SER A 187 -8.85 -25.12 -13.67
CA SER A 187 -8.84 -26.48 -13.13
C SER A 187 -9.18 -26.47 -11.64
N ASP A 188 -9.67 -27.60 -11.14
CA ASP A 188 -9.98 -27.76 -9.72
C ASP A 188 -8.75 -27.52 -8.83
N ILE A 189 -8.87 -26.54 -7.95
CA ILE A 189 -7.92 -26.28 -6.88
C ILE A 189 -7.97 -27.42 -5.87
N LYS A 190 -6.81 -28.03 -5.66
CA LYS A 190 -6.64 -29.09 -4.66
C LYS A 190 -6.59 -28.48 -3.26
N PRO A 191 -7.08 -29.19 -2.23
CA PRO A 191 -7.00 -28.75 -0.85
C PRO A 191 -5.58 -28.77 -0.26
N ILE A 192 -4.55 -29.02 -1.05
CA ILE A 192 -3.14 -29.08 -0.62
C ILE A 192 -2.30 -28.14 -1.48
N PRO A 193 -1.18 -27.62 -0.96
CA PRO A 193 -0.22 -26.87 -1.78
C PRO A 193 0.16 -27.66 -3.04
N THR A 194 -0.15 -27.08 -4.19
CA THR A 194 0.06 -27.69 -5.50
C THR A 194 0.60 -26.61 -6.42
N PHE A 195 1.57 -26.96 -7.27
CA PHE A 195 1.99 -26.06 -8.33
C PHE A 195 0.84 -25.86 -9.33
N ILE A 196 0.49 -24.61 -9.57
CA ILE A 196 -0.45 -24.19 -10.60
C ILE A 196 0.34 -23.25 -11.49
N GLN A 197 0.37 -23.54 -12.78
CA GLN A 197 1.05 -22.70 -13.75
C GLN A 197 0.43 -21.29 -13.71
N PRO A 198 1.23 -20.24 -13.46
CA PRO A 198 0.72 -18.88 -13.48
C PRO A 198 0.25 -18.46 -14.88
N LEU A 199 -0.87 -17.74 -14.96
CA LEU A 199 -1.28 -17.06 -16.19
C LEU A 199 -0.23 -16.03 -16.59
N ASN A 200 0.11 -15.90 -17.87
CA ASN A 200 1.18 -15.00 -18.37
C ASN A 200 2.47 -15.16 -17.54
N GLY A 201 2.81 -16.41 -17.23
CA GLY A 201 4.04 -16.77 -16.52
C GLY A 201 5.20 -17.04 -17.48
N HIS A 202 6.34 -17.44 -16.91
CA HIS A 202 7.55 -17.72 -17.69
C HIS A 202 7.33 -18.79 -18.77
N GLU A 203 6.55 -19.84 -18.48
CA GLU A 203 6.22 -20.87 -19.46
C GLU A 203 5.45 -20.31 -20.67
N ASP A 204 4.63 -19.28 -20.47
CA ASP A 204 3.87 -18.61 -21.53
C ASP A 204 4.75 -17.68 -22.39
N THR A 205 6.02 -17.45 -22.01
CA THR A 205 7.01 -16.78 -22.87
C THR A 205 7.48 -17.67 -24.04
N TYR A 206 7.05 -18.93 -24.05
CA TYR A 206 7.38 -19.92 -25.07
C TYR A 206 6.11 -20.33 -25.82
N SER A 207 6.22 -20.49 -27.14
CA SER A 207 5.18 -21.17 -27.92
C SER A 207 5.23 -22.69 -27.73
N ASP A 208 6.41 -23.22 -27.34
CA ASP A 208 6.64 -24.62 -26.98
C ASP A 208 7.73 -24.66 -25.89
N PHE A 209 7.31 -24.74 -24.63
CA PHE A 209 8.19 -24.69 -23.47
C PHE A 209 9.17 -25.88 -23.43
N GLU A 210 8.69 -27.09 -23.71
CA GLU A 210 9.49 -28.33 -23.70
C GLU A 210 10.61 -28.31 -24.74
N LYS A 211 10.37 -27.68 -25.90
CA LYS A 211 11.39 -27.50 -26.94
C LYS A 211 12.21 -26.22 -26.79
N GLY A 212 11.90 -25.37 -25.81
CA GLY A 212 12.52 -24.06 -25.64
C GLY A 212 12.26 -23.09 -26.80
N THR A 213 11.15 -23.24 -27.53
CA THR A 213 10.81 -22.35 -28.65
C THR A 213 10.08 -21.11 -28.11
N LYS A 214 10.72 -19.95 -28.22
CA LYS A 214 10.17 -18.66 -27.75
C LYS A 214 8.89 -18.27 -28.51
N GLY A 215 7.94 -17.70 -27.77
CA GLY A 215 6.71 -17.16 -28.32
C GLY A 215 6.84 -15.69 -28.71
N ASP A 216 5.69 -15.06 -29.03
CA ASP A 216 5.64 -13.66 -29.48
C ASP A 216 6.04 -12.65 -28.38
N TYR A 217 5.90 -13.04 -27.11
CA TYR A 217 6.23 -12.24 -25.93
C TYR A 217 7.27 -12.98 -25.06
N PRO A 218 8.54 -12.99 -25.46
CA PRO A 218 9.55 -13.92 -24.94
C PRO A 218 10.13 -13.57 -23.56
N PHE A 219 9.69 -12.48 -22.94
CA PHE A 219 10.23 -11.97 -21.68
C PHE A 219 9.18 -11.92 -20.57
N GLN A 220 9.54 -12.37 -19.36
CA GLN A 220 8.76 -12.14 -18.15
C GLN A 220 9.06 -10.74 -17.58
N VAL A 221 8.05 -10.00 -17.14
CA VAL A 221 8.25 -8.71 -16.47
C VAL A 221 8.16 -8.87 -14.96
N VAL A 222 9.10 -8.27 -14.25
CA VAL A 222 9.07 -8.07 -12.80
C VAL A 222 8.79 -6.59 -12.55
N THR A 223 7.61 -6.30 -11.99
CA THR A 223 7.24 -4.94 -11.60
C THR A 223 7.80 -4.63 -10.22
N MET A 224 8.62 -3.59 -10.12
CA MET A 224 9.32 -3.24 -8.88
C MET A 224 8.88 -1.88 -8.36
N HIS A 225 8.57 -1.82 -7.06
CA HIS A 225 8.50 -0.54 -6.37
C HIS A 225 9.89 0.13 -6.43
N TYR A 226 9.92 1.41 -6.76
CA TYR A 226 11.15 2.12 -7.05
C TYR A 226 11.30 3.37 -6.19
N MET A 227 12.55 3.73 -5.85
CA MET A 227 12.88 4.67 -4.77
C MET A 227 12.27 6.08 -4.93
N GLY A 228 12.08 6.56 -6.16
CA GLY A 228 11.60 7.93 -6.42
C GLY A 228 10.12 8.17 -6.16
N ARG A 229 9.34 7.17 -5.75
CA ARG A 229 7.88 7.26 -5.60
C ARG A 229 7.31 6.24 -4.62
N SER A 230 6.10 6.49 -4.13
CA SER A 230 5.29 5.51 -3.40
C SER A 230 4.05 5.20 -4.22
N HIS A 231 4.06 4.07 -4.93
CA HIS A 231 3.14 3.82 -6.05
C HIS A 231 3.22 4.99 -7.05
N THR A 232 2.10 5.62 -7.39
CA THR A 232 2.06 6.83 -8.23
C THR A 232 2.31 8.12 -7.45
N THR A 233 2.20 8.12 -6.11
CA THR A 233 2.43 9.30 -5.27
C THR A 233 3.91 9.73 -5.34
N PHE A 234 4.13 11.04 -5.35
CA PHE A 234 5.44 11.68 -5.58
C PHE A 234 6.02 11.50 -6.99
N GLY A 235 5.33 10.79 -7.89
CA GLY A 235 5.77 10.57 -9.27
C GLY A 235 5.85 11.83 -10.14
N ASN A 236 5.40 12.98 -9.64
CA ASN A 236 5.41 14.30 -10.27
C ASN A 236 6.40 15.30 -9.62
N ILE A 237 7.31 14.84 -8.75
CA ILE A 237 8.36 15.68 -8.14
C ILE A 237 9.66 15.58 -8.96
N ALA A 238 10.21 16.70 -9.43
CA ALA A 238 11.31 16.72 -10.42
C ALA A 238 12.59 16.27 -9.77
N GLN A 239 12.84 16.76 -8.57
CA GLN A 239 14.02 16.41 -7.80
C GLN A 239 14.09 14.89 -7.58
N LEU A 240 12.93 14.24 -7.38
CA LEU A 240 12.87 12.78 -7.25
C LEU A 240 13.00 12.07 -8.60
N GLN A 241 12.39 12.59 -9.67
CA GLN A 241 12.52 12.04 -11.03
C GLN A 241 13.96 12.15 -11.57
N GLU A 242 14.66 13.23 -11.24
CA GLU A 242 16.06 13.48 -11.60
C GLU A 242 17.00 12.58 -10.76
N ALA A 243 16.80 12.51 -9.44
CA ALA A 243 17.63 11.69 -8.57
C ALA A 243 17.41 10.17 -8.77
N PHE A 244 16.19 9.78 -9.13
CA PHE A 244 15.76 8.39 -9.29
C PHE A 244 15.05 8.20 -10.63
N VAL A 245 15.82 8.34 -11.72
CA VAL A 245 15.35 8.06 -13.08
C VAL A 245 14.81 6.63 -13.15
N SER A 246 13.60 6.48 -13.68
CA SER A 246 12.85 5.23 -13.73
C SER A 246 13.16 4.49 -15.03
N PRO A 247 13.95 3.39 -14.99
CA PRO A 247 14.41 2.71 -16.19
C PRO A 247 13.57 1.47 -16.49
N VAL A 248 13.85 0.86 -17.64
CA VAL A 248 13.66 -0.58 -17.82
C VAL A 248 15.00 -1.29 -17.70
N MET A 249 15.07 -2.28 -16.81
CA MET A 249 16.29 -3.04 -16.54
C MET A 249 16.33 -4.29 -17.42
N ILE A 250 17.40 -4.45 -18.20
CA ILE A 250 17.57 -5.56 -19.14
C ILE A 250 18.88 -6.29 -18.80
N ASN A 251 18.86 -7.63 -18.81
CA ASN A 251 20.06 -8.42 -18.60
C ASN A 251 21.08 -8.16 -19.73
N THR A 252 22.38 -8.29 -19.44
CA THR A 252 23.43 -8.08 -20.45
C THR A 252 23.34 -9.04 -21.64
N VAL A 253 22.94 -10.29 -21.41
CA VAL A 253 22.78 -11.31 -22.48
C VAL A 253 21.64 -10.91 -23.41
N ASP A 254 20.45 -10.66 -22.85
CA ASP A 254 19.27 -10.27 -23.63
C ASP A 254 19.50 -8.94 -24.37
N ALA A 255 20.15 -7.98 -23.72
CA ALA A 255 20.48 -6.69 -24.32
C ALA A 255 21.43 -6.85 -25.52
N ASN A 256 22.45 -7.71 -25.40
CA ASN A 256 23.35 -8.00 -26.51
C ASN A 256 22.61 -8.66 -27.69
N ASP A 257 21.73 -9.63 -27.41
CA ASP A 257 20.95 -10.35 -28.43
C ASP A 257 19.96 -9.42 -29.14
N LEU A 258 19.41 -8.43 -28.44
CA LEU A 258 18.50 -7.41 -28.97
C LEU A 258 19.21 -6.19 -29.57
N GLY A 259 20.53 -6.06 -29.43
CA GLY A 259 21.29 -4.88 -29.85
C GLY A 259 20.92 -3.61 -29.07
N ILE A 260 20.59 -3.75 -27.77
CA ILE A 260 20.21 -2.67 -26.86
C ILE A 260 21.39 -2.30 -25.97
N GLU A 261 21.66 -1.01 -25.86
CA GLU A 261 22.63 -0.43 -24.92
C GLU A 261 21.92 0.40 -23.84
N SER A 262 22.63 0.72 -22.76
CA SER A 262 22.07 1.63 -21.74
C SER A 262 21.88 3.02 -22.32
N GLY A 263 20.72 3.63 -22.07
CA GLY A 263 20.34 4.92 -22.66
C GLY A 263 19.47 4.80 -23.92
N ASP A 264 19.40 3.62 -24.54
CA ASP A 264 18.47 3.40 -25.64
C ASP A 264 17.01 3.48 -25.17
N THR A 265 16.16 4.06 -26.01
CA THR A 265 14.71 3.93 -25.84
C THR A 265 14.26 2.55 -26.32
N VAL A 266 13.51 1.86 -25.49
CA VAL A 266 12.90 0.58 -25.83
C VAL A 266 11.40 0.62 -25.63
N MET A 267 10.70 -0.12 -26.47
CA MET A 267 9.27 -0.37 -26.37
C MET A 267 9.03 -1.75 -25.77
N LEU A 268 8.25 -1.79 -24.70
CA LEU A 268 7.68 -3.01 -24.16
C LEU A 268 6.28 -3.16 -24.73
N THR A 269 5.98 -4.30 -25.34
CA THR A 269 4.66 -4.61 -25.91
C THR A 269 4.12 -5.88 -25.26
N SER A 270 2.89 -5.82 -24.74
CA SER A 270 2.11 -7.00 -24.37
C SER A 270 0.92 -7.16 -25.31
N LYS A 271 0.10 -8.20 -25.10
CA LYS A 271 -1.20 -8.34 -25.79
C LYS A 271 -2.17 -7.19 -25.54
N TYR A 272 -1.92 -6.38 -24.51
CA TYR A 272 -2.85 -5.34 -24.03
C TYR A 272 -2.44 -3.92 -24.38
N GLY A 273 -1.13 -3.66 -24.49
CA GLY A 273 -0.66 -2.31 -24.71
C GLY A 273 0.83 -2.22 -24.93
N LYS A 274 1.30 -0.98 -25.06
CA LYS A 274 2.68 -0.64 -25.34
C LYS A 274 3.11 0.50 -24.44
N THR A 275 4.32 0.42 -23.92
CA THR A 275 4.93 1.52 -23.15
C THR A 275 6.41 1.66 -23.48
N LEU A 276 6.93 2.88 -23.37
CA LEU A 276 8.32 3.22 -23.66
C LEU A 276 9.10 3.49 -22.39
N ARG A 277 10.34 3.02 -22.33
CA ARG A 277 11.31 3.42 -21.31
C ARG A 277 12.74 3.41 -21.81
N THR A 278 13.58 4.16 -21.11
CA THR A 278 15.03 4.14 -21.30
C THR A 278 15.63 2.90 -20.66
N ALA A 279 16.42 2.15 -21.42
CA ALA A 279 17.06 0.93 -20.97
C ALA A 279 18.24 1.20 -20.03
N VAL A 280 18.37 0.35 -19.02
CA VAL A 280 19.56 0.19 -18.18
C VAL A 280 19.98 -1.27 -18.27
N VAL A 281 21.14 -1.51 -18.87
CA VAL A 281 21.70 -2.84 -19.02
C VAL A 281 22.43 -3.23 -17.73
N THR A 282 22.07 -4.36 -17.12
CA THR A 282 22.54 -4.75 -15.79
C THR A 282 22.51 -6.27 -15.58
N ASN A 283 23.50 -6.82 -14.88
CA ASN A 283 23.50 -8.23 -14.46
C ASN A 283 22.69 -8.51 -13.18
N ARG A 284 21.92 -7.53 -12.70
CA ARG A 284 21.09 -7.65 -11.48
C ARG A 284 19.70 -8.24 -11.75
N ILE A 285 19.32 -8.41 -13.01
CA ILE A 285 18.11 -9.11 -13.45
C ILE A 285 18.55 -10.39 -14.15
N ILE A 286 17.86 -11.50 -13.91
CA ILE A 286 18.13 -12.79 -14.56
C ILE A 286 17.82 -12.71 -16.07
N PRO A 287 18.52 -13.44 -16.95
CA PRO A 287 18.15 -13.50 -18.37
C PRO A 287 16.68 -13.87 -18.58
N GLU A 288 16.12 -13.39 -19.69
CA GLU A 288 14.72 -13.57 -20.08
C GLU A 288 13.70 -12.89 -19.14
N CYS A 289 14.18 -12.08 -18.18
CA CYS A 289 13.35 -11.24 -17.33
C CYS A 289 13.67 -9.75 -17.56
N ILE A 290 12.64 -8.92 -17.44
CA ILE A 290 12.71 -7.48 -17.61
C ILE A 290 12.25 -6.81 -16.32
N GLY A 291 13.10 -5.95 -15.75
CA GLY A 291 12.71 -5.13 -14.61
C GLY A 291 12.00 -3.87 -15.08
N LEU A 292 10.74 -3.68 -14.73
CA LEU A 292 10.00 -2.44 -15.00
C LEU A 292 9.56 -1.81 -13.68
N THR A 293 9.78 -0.52 -13.51
CA THR A 293 9.39 0.14 -12.26
C THR A 293 7.90 0.43 -12.22
N HIS A 294 7.25 0.11 -11.11
CA HIS A 294 5.85 0.41 -10.86
C HIS A 294 5.62 1.91 -10.58
N GLY A 295 4.45 2.41 -11.00
CA GLY A 295 3.91 3.68 -10.52
C GLY A 295 4.30 4.91 -11.35
N SER A 296 4.90 4.72 -12.53
CA SER A 296 5.05 5.82 -13.47
C SER A 296 3.68 6.33 -13.92
N TRP A 297 3.53 7.64 -14.05
CA TRP A 297 2.28 8.22 -14.53
C TRP A 297 2.13 7.98 -16.02
N SER A 298 0.98 7.46 -16.44
CA SER A 298 0.71 7.18 -17.84
C SER A 298 0.72 8.46 -18.67
N ASP A 299 1.43 8.46 -19.79
CA ASP A 299 1.49 9.50 -20.81
C ASP A 299 1.02 8.89 -22.13
N TYR A 300 -0.26 8.53 -22.15
CA TYR A 300 -0.86 7.72 -23.21
C TYR A 300 -1.21 8.58 -24.43
N ASP A 301 -0.62 8.21 -25.57
CA ASP A 301 -0.96 8.74 -26.87
C ASP A 301 -2.03 7.85 -27.51
N GLU A 302 -3.28 8.34 -27.54
CA GLU A 302 -4.42 7.62 -28.10
C GLU A 302 -4.31 7.38 -29.62
N GLU A 303 -3.60 8.25 -30.35
CA GLU A 303 -3.46 8.12 -31.81
C GLU A 303 -2.56 6.95 -32.18
N ASN A 304 -1.45 6.80 -31.46
CA ASN A 304 -0.46 5.74 -31.71
C ASN A 304 -0.68 4.50 -30.82
N GLY A 305 -1.48 4.61 -29.77
CA GLY A 305 -1.73 3.56 -28.79
C GLY A 305 -0.49 3.21 -27.96
N ILE A 306 0.34 4.21 -27.64
CA ILE A 306 1.63 4.04 -26.95
C ILE A 306 1.65 4.91 -25.70
N ASP A 307 2.07 4.34 -24.58
CA ASP A 307 2.36 5.07 -23.36
C ASP A 307 3.83 5.54 -23.31
N TYR A 308 4.05 6.86 -23.32
CA TYR A 308 5.38 7.48 -23.19
C TYR A 308 5.80 7.67 -21.72
N GLY A 309 4.93 7.29 -20.78
CA GLY A 309 5.09 7.47 -19.34
C GLY A 309 5.89 6.35 -18.68
N GLY A 310 5.95 5.17 -19.29
CA GLY A 310 6.51 3.98 -18.65
C GLY A 310 5.56 3.35 -17.62
N SER A 311 4.25 3.51 -17.80
CA SER A 311 3.22 2.95 -16.92
C SER A 311 3.07 1.45 -17.16
N ASP A 312 3.49 0.67 -16.17
CA ASP A 312 3.41 -0.79 -16.17
C ASP A 312 1.98 -1.30 -16.38
N ASN A 313 0.99 -0.65 -15.78
CA ASN A 313 -0.41 -1.05 -15.88
C ASN A 313 -1.01 -1.01 -17.30
N ILE A 314 -0.40 -0.28 -18.25
CA ILE A 314 -0.82 -0.31 -19.67
C ILE A 314 -0.56 -1.68 -20.30
N LEU A 315 0.37 -2.45 -19.74
CA LEU A 315 0.75 -3.76 -20.25
C LEU A 315 -0.11 -4.89 -19.66
N PHE A 316 -0.94 -4.62 -18.64
CA PHE A 316 -1.81 -5.61 -18.02
C PHE A 316 -3.22 -5.60 -18.63
N GLY A 317 -3.90 -6.71 -18.49
CA GLY A 317 -5.32 -6.83 -18.81
C GLY A 317 -6.06 -7.59 -17.72
N ASN A 318 -7.32 -7.88 -17.96
CA ASN A 318 -8.23 -8.42 -16.94
C ASN A 318 -8.12 -9.96 -16.79
N ASP A 319 -6.88 -10.48 -16.71
CA ASP A 319 -6.65 -11.88 -16.39
C ASP A 319 -6.80 -12.06 -14.87
N VAL A 320 -7.84 -12.79 -14.46
CA VAL A 320 -8.16 -13.06 -13.04
C VAL A 320 -7.93 -14.54 -12.72
N ALA A 321 -7.39 -14.80 -11.53
CA ALA A 321 -7.21 -16.15 -11.01
C ALA A 321 -7.46 -16.16 -9.48
N GLY A 322 -7.49 -17.36 -8.91
CA GLY A 322 -7.64 -17.62 -7.49
C GLY A 322 -8.91 -16.99 -6.94
N GLN A 323 -8.72 -16.03 -6.03
CA GLN A 323 -9.82 -15.36 -5.35
C GLN A 323 -10.37 -14.15 -6.13
N GLY A 324 -10.30 -14.18 -7.46
CA GLY A 324 -10.77 -13.11 -8.33
C GLY A 324 -9.81 -11.92 -8.42
N THR A 325 -8.51 -12.19 -8.30
CA THR A 325 -7.46 -11.16 -8.32
C THR A 325 -6.65 -11.25 -9.62
N SER A 326 -6.27 -10.10 -10.17
CA SER A 326 -5.25 -10.04 -11.23
C SER A 326 -3.86 -9.96 -10.61
N GLY A 327 -2.87 -10.60 -11.24
CA GLY A 327 -1.49 -10.62 -10.75
C GLY A 327 -0.68 -9.43 -11.26
N PHE A 328 0.12 -8.82 -10.39
CA PHE A 328 0.99 -7.67 -10.72
C PHE A 328 2.36 -8.05 -11.30
N ASN A 329 2.70 -9.35 -11.30
CA ASN A 329 3.97 -9.89 -11.82
C ASN A 329 3.75 -11.03 -12.84
N THR A 330 2.51 -11.25 -13.26
CA THR A 330 2.10 -12.19 -14.30
C THR A 330 1.93 -11.43 -15.61
N LEU A 331 3.06 -11.03 -16.18
CA LEU A 331 3.12 -10.21 -17.38
C LEU A 331 4.27 -10.70 -18.27
N ILE A 332 3.96 -10.97 -19.52
CA ILE A 332 4.94 -11.27 -20.56
C ILE A 332 4.92 -10.20 -21.64
N VAL A 333 6.09 -9.88 -22.17
CA VAL A 333 6.27 -8.81 -23.16
C VAL A 333 7.25 -9.20 -24.25
N LYS A 334 7.18 -8.46 -25.35
CA LYS A 334 8.25 -8.29 -26.33
C LYS A 334 8.96 -6.97 -26.03
N VAL A 335 10.28 -6.95 -26.18
CA VAL A 335 11.10 -5.74 -26.03
C VAL A 335 11.81 -5.44 -27.33
N GLU A 336 11.72 -4.19 -27.79
CA GLU A 336 12.34 -3.74 -29.03
C GLU A 336 13.01 -2.38 -28.83
N LYS A 337 14.20 -2.19 -29.40
CA LYS A 337 14.79 -0.85 -29.56
C LYS A 337 13.98 -0.05 -30.57
N ILE A 338 13.71 1.22 -30.26
CA ILE A 338 13.03 2.13 -31.18
C ILE A 338 13.82 3.42 -31.35
N ASP A 339 13.69 4.04 -32.52
CA ASP A 339 14.29 5.34 -32.85
C ASP A 339 13.34 6.46 -32.41
N THR A 340 13.21 6.62 -31.10
CA THR A 340 12.36 7.65 -30.48
C THR A 340 13.09 8.21 -29.27
N GLU A 341 13.31 9.52 -29.26
CA GLU A 341 13.92 10.19 -28.12
C GLU A 341 12.86 10.44 -27.04
N LEU A 342 13.06 9.88 -25.84
CA LEU A 342 12.21 10.17 -24.70
C LEU A 342 12.68 11.44 -23.98
N VAL A 343 11.74 12.35 -23.74
CA VAL A 343 11.96 13.46 -22.82
C VAL A 343 12.15 12.90 -21.41
N PRO A 344 13.24 13.24 -20.69
CA PRO A 344 13.41 12.84 -19.30
C PRO A 344 12.21 13.23 -18.45
N ASP A 345 11.80 12.37 -17.52
CA ASP A 345 10.57 12.61 -16.73
C ASP A 345 10.60 13.92 -15.94
N CYS A 346 11.79 14.34 -15.48
CA CYS A 346 11.98 15.59 -14.75
C CYS A 346 11.76 16.83 -15.62
N ASP A 347 11.95 16.71 -16.94
CA ASP A 347 11.86 17.80 -17.92
C ASP A 347 10.49 17.85 -18.60
N LYS A 348 9.66 16.81 -18.40
CA LYS A 348 8.29 16.79 -18.90
C LYS A 348 7.47 17.94 -18.27
N PRO A 349 6.56 18.57 -19.05
CA PRO A 349 5.64 19.55 -18.51
C PRO A 349 4.90 19.01 -17.29
N ARG A 350 4.79 19.84 -16.26
CA ARG A 350 4.11 19.44 -15.04
C ARG A 350 2.62 19.30 -15.29
N ARG A 351 2.06 18.18 -14.88
CA ARG A 351 0.61 17.97 -14.82
C ARG A 351 0.05 18.65 -13.57
N ILE A 352 0.12 19.97 -13.58
CA ILE A 352 -0.49 20.84 -12.58
C ILE A 352 -1.67 21.55 -13.22
N ILE A 353 -2.67 21.88 -12.41
CA ILE A 353 -3.78 22.72 -12.87
C ILE A 353 -3.24 24.15 -12.97
N GLU A 354 -3.28 24.73 -14.17
CA GLU A 354 -3.19 26.18 -14.32
C GLU A 354 -4.56 26.75 -13.90
N LEU A 355 -4.61 27.44 -12.77
CA LEU A 355 -5.82 28.09 -12.25
C LEU A 355 -5.81 29.58 -12.54
#